data_AF-A0A661TUJ6-F1
#
_entry.id   AF-A0A661TUJ6-F1
#
_cell.length_a   1.000
_cell.length_b   1.000
_cell.length_c   1.000
_cell.angle_alpha   90.00
_cell.angle_beta   90.00
_cell.angle_gamma   90.00
#
_symmetry.space_group_name_H-M   'P 1'
#
loop_
_entity.id
_entity.type
_entity.pdbx_description
1 polymer ?
#
loop_
_entity_poly.entity_id
_entity_poly.type
_entity_poly.pdbx_seq_one_letter_code
_entity_poly.pdbx_strand_id
1 'polypeptide(L)'
;MRESDLYKAKKRFFRGAMVIFQFFEKEVVKEEKIIKKLEDYYSPEEVKEELKRLVEKGYLQKEKGNYYKLTYEGETLLSDLVDIRDRLNL
;
A
#
# COMPACT_ATOMS: atom_id res chain seq x y z
N MET A 1 -11.52 18.57 -20.97
CA MET A 1 -10.21 17.89 -20.85
C MET A 1 -10.48 16.43 -20.50
N ARG A 2 -9.91 15.45 -21.22
CA ARG A 2 -10.09 14.03 -20.91
C ARG A 2 -9.53 13.78 -19.51
N GLU A 3 -10.36 13.29 -18.60
CA GLU A 3 -9.92 12.74 -17.32
C GLU A 3 -8.84 11.70 -17.62
N SER A 4 -7.59 12.07 -17.33
CA SER A 4 -6.43 11.38 -17.91
C SER A 4 -6.30 9.98 -17.33
N ASP A 5 -5.75 9.06 -18.12
CA ASP A 5 -5.33 7.73 -17.63
C ASP A 5 -4.48 7.81 -16.35
N LEU A 6 -3.83 8.96 -16.12
CA LEU A 6 -3.12 9.32 -14.91
C LEU A 6 -4.02 9.36 -13.65
N TYR A 7 -5.26 9.84 -13.74
CA TYR A 7 -6.21 9.82 -12.62
C TYR A 7 -6.68 8.40 -12.31
N LYS A 8 -6.98 7.59 -13.34
CA LYS A 8 -7.35 6.17 -13.18
C LYS A 8 -6.19 5.35 -12.61
N ALA A 9 -4.97 5.56 -13.10
CA ALA A 9 -3.77 4.90 -12.61
C ALA A 9 -3.45 5.31 -11.16
N LYS A 10 -3.54 6.60 -10.85
CA LYS A 10 -3.40 7.11 -9.47
C LYS A 10 -4.45 6.50 -8.56
N LYS A 11 -5.71 6.37 -8.98
CA LYS A 11 -6.79 5.78 -8.17
C LYS A 11 -6.59 4.29 -7.87
N ARG A 12 -6.04 3.51 -8.81
CA ARG A 12 -5.70 2.09 -8.58
C ARG A 12 -4.49 1.91 -7.67
N PHE A 13 -3.44 2.71 -7.89
CA PHE A 13 -2.29 2.77 -6.99
C PHE A 13 -2.71 3.17 -5.57
N PHE A 14 -3.57 4.18 -5.45
CA PHE A 14 -4.10 4.65 -4.17
C PHE A 14 -4.90 3.56 -3.44
N ARG A 15 -5.75 2.81 -4.15
CA ARG A 15 -6.46 1.67 -3.55
C ARG A 15 -5.52 0.55 -3.11
N GLY A 16 -4.60 0.12 -3.98
CA GLY A 16 -3.66 -0.97 -3.65
C GLY A 16 -2.78 -0.62 -2.46
N ALA A 17 -2.17 0.57 -2.49
CA ALA A 17 -1.32 1.06 -1.41
C ALA A 17 -2.12 1.27 -0.11
N MET A 18 -3.34 1.83 -0.17
CA MET A 18 -4.18 2.03 1.02
C MET A 18 -4.54 0.72 1.71
N VAL A 19 -4.94 -0.31 0.95
CA VAL A 19 -5.27 -1.62 1.54
C VAL A 19 -4.01 -2.24 2.16
N ILE A 20 -2.85 -2.12 1.50
CA ILE A 20 -1.57 -2.58 2.06
C ILE A 20 -1.25 -1.83 3.37
N PHE A 21 -1.29 -0.49 3.36
CA PHE A 21 -0.90 0.35 4.50
C PHE A 21 -1.82 0.18 5.72
N GLN A 22 -3.11 -0.10 5.54
CA GLN A 22 -4.05 -0.40 6.63
C GLN A 22 -3.63 -1.62 7.46
N PHE A 23 -2.79 -2.52 6.94
CA PHE A 23 -2.30 -3.67 7.70
C PHE A 23 -1.09 -3.40 8.57
N PHE A 24 -0.44 -2.25 8.41
CA PHE A 24 0.81 -1.91 9.10
C PHE A 24 0.62 -0.91 10.24
N GLU A 25 -0.58 -0.82 10.82
CA GLU A 25 -0.99 0.19 11.80
C GLU A 25 -0.10 0.30 13.06
N LYS A 26 0.86 -0.63 13.25
CA LYS A 26 2.14 -0.49 14.01
C LYS A 26 2.95 -1.80 14.10
N GLU A 27 2.62 -2.81 13.28
CA GLU A 27 3.27 -4.12 13.34
C GLU A 27 4.14 -4.41 12.11
N VAL A 28 5.19 -5.18 12.34
CA VAL A 28 5.96 -5.81 11.26
C VAL A 28 5.11 -6.95 10.68
N VAL A 29 4.82 -6.90 9.38
CA VAL A 29 3.91 -7.84 8.72
C VAL A 29 4.67 -8.76 7.78
N LYS A 30 4.41 -10.06 7.85
CA LYS A 30 4.98 -11.06 6.93
C LYS A 30 4.31 -10.98 5.55
N GLU A 31 5.09 -11.09 4.47
CA GLU A 31 4.62 -11.05 3.08
C GLU A 31 3.39 -11.94 2.82
N GLU A 32 3.43 -13.20 3.27
CA GLU A 32 2.31 -14.15 3.13
C GLU A 32 1.00 -13.64 3.74
N LYS A 33 1.08 -12.92 4.87
CA LYS A 33 -0.12 -12.37 5.54
C LYS A 33 -0.74 -11.25 4.71
N ILE A 34 0.09 -10.48 3.99
CA ILE A 34 -0.36 -9.41 3.10
C ILE A 34 -1.00 -10.01 1.84
N ILE A 35 -0.32 -10.98 1.21
CA ILE A 35 -0.82 -11.70 0.03
C ILE A 35 -2.17 -12.35 0.33
N LYS A 36 -2.26 -13.10 1.44
CA LYS A 36 -3.51 -13.77 1.82
C LYS A 36 -4.66 -12.79 2.07
N LYS A 37 -4.39 -11.59 2.57
CA LYS A 37 -5.44 -10.59 2.77
C LYS A 37 -5.88 -9.87 1.50
N LEU A 38 -5.04 -9.90 0.47
CA LEU A 38 -5.27 -9.22 -0.80
C LEU A 38 -5.69 -10.19 -1.91
N GLU A 39 -5.75 -11.50 -1.63
CA GLU A 39 -6.02 -12.53 -2.63
C GLU A 39 -7.39 -12.38 -3.30
N ASP A 40 -8.38 -11.80 -2.59
CA ASP A 40 -9.71 -11.50 -3.13
C ASP A 40 -9.71 -10.35 -4.16
N TYR A 41 -8.64 -9.54 -4.20
CA TYR A 41 -8.57 -8.30 -4.97
C TYR A 41 -7.41 -8.26 -5.97
N TYR A 42 -6.33 -8.97 -5.71
CA TYR A 42 -5.07 -8.92 -6.45
C TYR A 42 -4.42 -10.30 -6.51
N SER A 43 -3.69 -10.58 -7.60
CA SER A 43 -2.85 -11.78 -7.66
C SER A 43 -1.68 -11.67 -6.68
N PRO A 44 -1.12 -12.80 -6.20
CA PRO A 44 0.09 -12.79 -5.40
C PRO A 44 1.28 -12.10 -6.07
N GLU A 45 1.39 -12.14 -7.41
CA GLU A 45 2.44 -11.41 -8.13
C GLU A 45 2.22 -9.90 -8.07
N GLU A 46 0.98 -9.43 -8.28
CA GLU A 46 0.63 -8.01 -8.20
C GLU A 46 0.96 -7.43 -6.82
N VAL A 47 0.64 -8.18 -5.76
CA VAL A 47 0.96 -7.78 -4.38
C VAL A 47 2.47 -7.70 -4.17
N LYS A 48 3.23 -8.67 -4.66
CA LYS A 48 4.70 -8.67 -4.55
C LYS A 48 5.35 -7.53 -5.32
N GLU A 49 4.87 -7.24 -6.53
CA GLU A 49 5.34 -6.09 -7.30
C GLU A 49 5.05 -4.78 -6.59
N GLU A 50 3.87 -4.63 -5.98
CA GLU A 50 3.51 -3.43 -5.26
C GLU A 50 4.34 -3.28 -3.97
N LEU A 51 4.55 -4.36 -3.21
CA LEU A 51 5.45 -4.34 -2.05
C LEU A 51 6.87 -3.96 -2.43
N LYS A 52 7.39 -4.47 -3.56
CA LYS A 52 8.70 -4.08 -4.07
C LYS A 52 8.76 -2.59 -4.40
N ARG A 53 7.75 -2.05 -5.09
CA ARG A 53 7.66 -0.62 -5.40
C ARG A 53 7.59 0.25 -4.15
N LEU A 54 6.83 -0.17 -3.15
CA LEU A 54 6.72 0.57 -1.88
C LEU A 54 8.05 0.58 -1.11
N VAL A 55 8.84 -0.49 -1.20
CA VAL A 55 10.21 -0.54 -0.67
C VAL A 55 11.15 0.36 -1.47
N GLU A 56 11.11 0.31 -2.80
CA GLU A 56 11.94 1.15 -3.67
C GLU A 56 11.67 2.64 -3.49
N LYS A 57 10.41 3.01 -3.20
CA LYS A 57 10.00 4.38 -2.89
C LYS A 57 10.29 4.81 -1.45
N GLY A 58 10.81 3.92 -0.61
CA GLY A 58 11.15 4.24 0.78
C GLY A 58 9.98 4.25 1.75
N TYR A 59 8.76 3.85 1.34
CA TYR A 59 7.59 3.79 2.23
C TYR A 59 7.56 2.53 3.11
N LEU A 60 8.14 1.44 2.62
CA LEU A 60 8.29 0.19 3.38
C LEU A 60 9.77 -0.15 3.52
N GLN A 61 10.11 -0.77 4.64
CA GLN A 61 11.40 -1.40 4.85
C GLN A 61 11.22 -2.92 4.90
N LYS A 62 11.97 -3.64 4.06
CA LYS A 62 12.02 -5.10 4.09
C LYS A 62 12.99 -5.57 5.18
N GLU A 63 12.47 -6.29 6.14
CA GLU A 63 13.20 -6.93 7.23
C GLU A 63 13.55 -8.40 6.88
N LYS A 64 14.41 -9.02 7.69
CA LYS A 64 14.80 -10.43 7.50
C LYS A 64 13.57 -11.34 7.53
N GLY A 65 13.53 -12.35 6.65
CA GLY A 65 12.46 -13.35 6.62
C GLY A 65 11.20 -12.97 5.83
N ASN A 66 11.31 -12.04 4.87
CA ASN A 66 10.17 -11.49 4.10
C ASN A 66 9.13 -10.79 4.99
N TYR A 67 9.62 -10.07 5.98
CA TYR A 67 8.82 -9.18 6.80
C TYR A 67 8.95 -7.76 6.28
N TYR A 68 7.90 -6.97 6.45
CA TYR A 68 7.82 -5.60 6.01
C TYR A 68 7.41 -4.73 7.21
N LYS A 69 7.89 -3.50 7.27
CA LYS A 69 7.45 -2.50 8.23
C LYS A 69 7.33 -1.15 7.55
N LEU A 70 6.48 -0.27 8.08
CA LEU A 70 6.43 1.11 7.63
C LEU A 70 7.73 1.84 7.99
N THR A 71 8.17 2.70 7.07
CA THR A 71 9.13 3.75 7.41
C THR A 71 8.38 4.98 7.89
N TYR A 72 9.11 5.97 8.41
CA TYR A 72 8.53 7.27 8.76
C TYR A 72 7.76 7.92 7.59
N GLU A 73 8.28 7.80 6.36
CA GLU A 73 7.61 8.32 5.17
C GLU A 73 6.35 7.52 4.83
N GLY A 74 6.36 6.20 5.05
CA GLY A 74 5.19 5.34 4.89
C GLY A 74 4.10 5.62 5.92
N GLU A 75 4.46 5.90 7.17
CA GLU A 75 3.52 6.31 8.21
C GLU A 75 2.88 7.67 7.89
N THR A 76 3.69 8.63 7.43
CA THR A 76 3.20 9.95 7.00
C THR A 76 2.22 9.80 5.83
N LEU A 77 2.59 9.00 4.83
CA LEU A 77 1.72 8.73 3.69
C LEU A 77 0.43 8.03 4.13
N LEU A 78 0.48 7.05 5.03
CA LEU A 78 -0.73 6.42 5.57
C LEU A 78 -1.65 7.43 6.24
N SER A 79 -1.11 8.36 7.04
CA SER A 79 -1.88 9.44 7.66
C SER A 79 -2.56 10.31 6.60
N ASP A 80 -1.82 10.74 5.58
CA ASP A 80 -2.38 11.54 4.48
C ASP A 80 -3.47 10.79 3.70
N LEU A 81 -3.29 9.48 3.48
CA LEU A 81 -4.27 8.63 2.80
C LEU A 81 -5.57 8.49 3.61
N VAL A 82 -5.46 8.37 4.94
CA VAL A 82 -6.61 8.32 5.86
C VAL A 82 -7.35 9.65 5.85
N ASP A 83 -6.63 10.77 5.94
CA ASP A 83 -7.22 12.11 5.90
C ASP A 83 -7.96 12.37 4.57
N ILE A 84 -7.40 11.91 3.44
CA ILE A 84 -8.05 12.01 2.14
C ILE A 84 -9.32 11.15 2.08
N ARG A 85 -9.29 9.92 2.62
CA ARG A 85 -10.49 9.06 2.69
C ARG A 85 -11.60 9.75 3.45
N ASP A 86 -11.28 10.26 4.63
CA ASP A 86 -12.26 10.85 5.54
C ASP A 86 -12.85 12.14 4.94
N ARG A 87 -12.05 12.94 4.22
CA ARG A 87 -12.54 14.12 3.47
C ARG A 87 -13.41 13.77 2.26
N LEU A 88 -13.21 12.61 1.65
CA LEU A 88 -14.01 12.14 0.52
C LEU A 88 -15.36 11.53 0.93
N ASN A 89 -15.62 11.36 2.24
CA ASN A 89 -16.85 10.82 2.81
C ASN A 89 -17.27 9.49 2.14
N LEU A 90 -16.28 8.63 1.90
CA LEU A 90 -16.43 7.28 1.35
C LEU A 90 -16.74 6.26 2.45
#